data_AF-A0A7C8Z696-F1
#
_entry.id   AF-A0A7C8Z696-F1
#
_cell.length_a   1.000
_cell.length_b   1.000
_cell.length_c   1.000
_cell.angle_alpha   90.00
_cell.angle_beta   90.00
_cell.angle_gamma   90.00
#
_symmetry.space_group_name_H-M   'P 1'
#
loop_
_entity.id
_entity.type
_entity.pdbx_description
1 polymer ?
#
loop_
_entity_poly.entity_id
_entity_poly.type
_entity_poly.pdbx_seq_one_letter_code
_entity_poly.pdbx_strand_id
1 'polypeptide(L)'
;KMSPPVLCSSLLLFFLLLAVTTASDDTPTAYEVLESYDFPVGLLPEGVTGYELDPETGKFKVYLDQTCKFPIESYELEYKSTITGVISPGRLSNLKGVSVKV
;
A
#
# COMPACT_ATOMS: atom_id res chain seq x y z
N LYS A 1 -51.62 16.19 -31.81
CA LYS A 1 -50.50 15.62 -32.61
C LYS A 1 -49.22 16.03 -31.88
N MET A 2 -48.59 15.05 -31.25
CA MET A 2 -47.54 15.22 -30.23
C MET A 2 -46.17 15.17 -30.92
N SER A 3 -45.27 16.10 -30.59
CA SER A 3 -43.83 15.87 -30.76
C SER A 3 -43.04 16.75 -29.79
N PRO A 4 -42.47 16.14 -28.75
CA PRO A 4 -41.32 16.67 -28.04
C PRO A 4 -40.13 15.72 -28.23
N PRO A 5 -39.03 16.15 -28.89
CA PRO A 5 -37.78 15.39 -28.77
C PRO A 5 -36.55 16.24 -28.41
N VAL A 6 -36.66 17.56 -28.31
CA VAL A 6 -35.48 18.44 -28.18
C VAL A 6 -35.01 18.66 -26.73
N LEU A 7 -35.90 18.60 -25.74
CA LEU A 7 -35.51 18.84 -24.34
C LEU A 7 -34.74 17.65 -23.72
N CYS A 8 -35.04 16.43 -24.16
CA CYS A 8 -34.41 15.21 -23.63
C CYS A 8 -32.95 15.07 -24.10
N SER A 9 -32.65 15.50 -25.32
CA SER A 9 -31.31 15.39 -25.91
C SER A 9 -30.28 16.33 -25.29
N SER A 10 -30.70 17.48 -24.76
CA SER A 10 -29.78 18.46 -24.15
C SER A 10 -29.38 18.09 -22.71
N LEU A 11 -30.21 17.31 -22.01
CA LEU A 11 -29.94 16.88 -20.63
C LEU A 11 -28.98 15.66 -20.58
N LEU A 12 -29.00 14.83 -21.63
CA LEU A 12 -28.11 13.68 -21.79
C LEU A 12 -26.64 14.09 -22.00
N LEU A 13 -26.38 15.22 -22.66
CA LEU A 13 -25.01 15.73 -22.84
C LEU A 13 -24.40 16.24 -21.53
N PHE A 14 -25.20 16.84 -20.65
CA PHE A 14 -24.71 17.38 -19.38
C PHE A 14 -24.33 16.27 -18.37
N PHE A 15 -25.06 15.16 -18.39
CA PHE A 15 -24.73 13.97 -17.58
C PHE A 15 -23.45 13.26 -18.02
N LEU A 16 -23.10 13.36 -19.31
CA LEU A 16 -21.89 12.74 -19.87
C LEU A 16 -20.61 13.50 -19.49
N LEU A 17 -20.69 14.80 -19.17
CA LEU A 17 -19.53 15.59 -18.73
C LEU A 17 -19.16 15.38 -17.25
N LEU A 18 -20.06 14.86 -16.41
CA LEU A 18 -19.74 14.60 -14.99
C LEU A 18 -18.98 13.29 -14.75
N ALA A 19 -18.83 12.43 -15.77
CA ALA A 19 -18.03 11.22 -15.68
C ALA A 19 -16.54 11.48 -15.99
N VAL A 20 -15.98 12.60 -15.52
CA VAL A 20 -14.53 12.68 -15.31
C VAL A 20 -14.27 12.04 -13.95
N THR A 21 -14.15 10.72 -13.95
CA THR A 21 -13.51 10.01 -12.86
C THR A 21 -12.03 10.34 -12.95
N THR A 22 -11.55 11.21 -12.06
CA THR A 22 -10.13 11.29 -11.77
C THR A 22 -9.72 9.89 -11.30
N ALA A 23 -9.08 9.12 -12.17
CA ALA A 23 -8.37 7.91 -11.78
C ALA A 23 -7.23 8.39 -10.88
N SER A 24 -7.49 8.47 -9.58
CA SER A 24 -6.41 8.40 -8.60
C SER A 24 -5.73 7.07 -8.84
N ASP A 25 -4.45 7.11 -9.21
CA ASP A 25 -3.55 5.97 -9.02
C ASP A 25 -3.48 5.74 -7.50
N ASP A 26 -4.53 5.15 -6.92
CA ASP A 26 -4.59 4.72 -5.53
C ASP A 26 -3.74 3.46 -5.40
N THR A 27 -2.44 3.61 -5.64
CA THR A 27 -1.46 2.57 -5.32
C THR A 27 -1.37 2.53 -3.81
N PRO A 28 -1.70 1.39 -3.16
CA PRO A 28 -1.67 1.31 -1.71
C PRO A 28 -0.23 1.53 -1.22
N THR A 29 -0.09 2.20 -0.09
CA THR A 29 1.18 2.33 0.61
C THR A 29 1.63 0.97 1.16
N ALA A 30 2.91 0.82 1.50
CA ALA A 30 3.40 -0.40 2.15
C ALA A 30 2.67 -0.70 3.48
N TYR A 31 2.21 0.35 4.17
CA TYR A 31 1.45 0.23 5.42
C TYR A 31 0.03 -0.30 5.18
N GLU A 32 -0.66 0.18 4.15
CA GLU A 32 -1.97 -0.34 3.74
C GLU A 32 -1.88 -1.78 3.20
N VAL A 33 -0.80 -2.09 2.48
CA VAL A 33 -0.51 -3.48 2.08
C VAL A 33 -0.39 -4.37 3.33
N LEU A 34 0.34 -3.98 4.36
CA LEU A 34 0.41 -4.77 5.60
C LEU A 34 -0.97 -5.03 6.22
N GLU A 35 -1.80 -3.98 6.34
CA GLU A 35 -3.16 -4.13 6.87
C GLU A 35 -4.00 -5.11 6.04
N SER A 36 -3.88 -5.08 4.72
CA SER A 36 -4.60 -6.00 3.83
C SER A 36 -4.23 -7.49 4.03
N TYR A 37 -3.11 -7.77 4.71
CA TYR A 37 -2.64 -9.11 5.09
C TYR A 37 -2.74 -9.37 6.60
N ASP A 38 -3.63 -8.66 7.31
CA ASP A 38 -3.89 -8.80 8.75
C ASP A 38 -2.71 -8.41 9.66
N PHE A 39 -1.87 -7.47 9.22
CA PHE A 39 -0.78 -6.92 10.03
C PHE A 39 -1.07 -5.48 10.48
N PRO A 40 -0.60 -5.09 11.69
CA PRO A 40 -0.66 -3.71 12.11
C PRO A 40 0.30 -2.83 11.30
N VAL A 41 -0.09 -1.60 11.00
CA VAL A 41 0.76 -0.62 10.28
C VAL A 41 2.10 -0.35 10.95
N GLY A 42 2.16 -0.44 12.28
CA GLY A 42 3.37 -0.18 13.07
C GLY A 42 4.45 -1.26 13.01
N LEU A 43 4.26 -2.31 12.20
CA LEU A 43 5.28 -3.36 12.02
C LEU A 43 6.49 -2.87 11.22
N LEU A 44 6.25 -1.91 10.31
CA LEU A 44 7.29 -1.18 9.60
C LEU A 44 7.57 0.15 10.29
N PRO A 45 8.84 0.60 10.33
CA PRO A 45 9.15 1.93 10.83
C PRO A 45 8.58 3.01 9.90
N GLU A 46 8.46 4.22 10.40
CA GLU A 46 8.18 5.40 9.58
C GLU A 46 9.31 5.64 8.56
N GLY A 47 8.97 6.22 7.41
CA GLY A 47 9.95 6.57 6.37
C GLY A 47 10.15 5.49 5.29
N VAL A 48 9.14 4.65 5.05
CA VAL A 48 9.12 3.80 3.86
C VAL A 48 9.04 4.67 2.61
N THR A 49 10.00 4.49 1.70
CA THR A 49 10.10 5.26 0.45
C THR A 49 9.54 4.53 -0.76
N GLY A 50 9.33 3.22 -0.63
CA GLY A 50 8.70 2.40 -1.65
C GLY A 50 8.63 0.94 -1.27
N TYR A 51 7.93 0.16 -2.10
CA TYR A 51 7.82 -1.27 -1.95
C TYR A 51 7.64 -1.98 -3.30
N GLU A 52 7.92 -3.27 -3.31
CA GLU A 52 7.57 -4.21 -4.37
C GLU A 52 6.75 -5.32 -3.74
N LEU A 53 5.69 -5.77 -4.41
CA LEU A 53 4.91 -6.94 -4.02
C LEU A 53 4.54 -7.74 -5.26
N ASP A 54 4.87 -9.03 -5.22
CA ASP A 54 4.29 -10.04 -6.12
C ASP A 54 3.03 -10.61 -5.44
N PRO A 55 1.81 -10.29 -5.92
CA PRO A 55 0.58 -10.73 -5.28
C PRO A 55 0.32 -12.23 -5.45
N GLU A 56 0.93 -12.89 -6.44
CA GLU A 56 0.76 -14.33 -6.67
C GLU A 56 1.62 -15.14 -5.68
N THR A 57 2.84 -14.69 -5.42
CA THR A 57 3.78 -15.42 -4.55
C THR A 57 3.88 -14.85 -3.13
N GLY A 58 3.38 -13.63 -2.90
CA GLY A 58 3.54 -12.88 -1.66
C GLY A 58 4.96 -12.37 -1.43
N LYS A 59 5.88 -12.51 -2.39
CA LYS A 59 7.25 -12.00 -2.24
C LYS A 59 7.21 -10.48 -2.24
N PHE A 60 7.84 -9.89 -1.23
CA PHE A 60 7.89 -8.44 -1.11
C PHE A 60 9.29 -7.91 -0.86
N LYS A 61 9.46 -6.64 -1.19
CA LYS A 61 10.56 -5.79 -0.72
C LYS A 61 10.00 -4.48 -0.21
N VAL A 62 10.58 -3.95 0.86
CA VAL A 62 10.29 -2.62 1.37
C VAL A 62 11.60 -1.85 1.45
N TYR A 63 11.56 -0.59 1.05
CA TYR A 63 12.71 0.31 1.01
C TYR A 63 12.57 1.43 2.04
N LEU A 64 13.63 1.65 2.81
CA LEU A 64 13.80 2.75 3.75
C LEU A 64 15.00 3.59 3.28
N ASP A 65 15.01 4.89 3.59
CA ASP A 65 16.14 5.77 3.25
C ASP A 65 17.46 5.33 3.88
N GLN A 66 17.40 4.75 5.07
CA GLN A 66 18.56 4.32 5.84
C GLN A 66 18.23 3.15 6.75
N THR A 67 19.27 2.54 7.32
CA THR A 67 19.11 1.56 8.40
C THR A 67 18.59 2.27 9.65
N CYS A 68 17.48 1.80 10.20
CA CYS A 68 16.88 2.32 11.43
C CYS A 68 17.23 1.41 12.61
N LYS A 69 17.63 2.00 13.75
CA LYS A 69 17.93 1.28 14.99
C LYS A 69 17.10 1.86 16.13
N PHE A 70 16.41 0.99 16.86
CA PHE A 70 15.55 1.35 17.98
C PHE A 70 16.02 0.60 19.23
N PRO A 71 16.64 1.29 20.20
CA PRO A 71 16.93 0.69 21.50
C PRO A 71 15.63 0.57 22.31
N ILE A 72 15.25 -0.64 22.68
CA ILE A 72 14.05 -0.95 23.47
C ILE A 72 14.49 -1.72 24.71
N GLU A 73 14.68 -1.01 25.82
CA GLU A 73 15.09 -1.52 27.13
C GLU A 73 16.22 -2.57 27.11
N SER A 74 15.88 -3.84 26.91
CA SER A 74 16.77 -5.00 26.95
C SER A 74 17.25 -5.49 25.57
N TYR A 75 16.82 -4.88 24.47
CA TYR A 75 17.27 -5.25 23.13
C TYR A 75 17.33 -4.06 22.17
N GLU A 76 18.11 -4.20 21.09
CA GLU A 76 18.15 -3.27 19.97
C GLU A 76 17.44 -3.92 18.77
N LEU A 77 16.42 -3.24 18.25
CA LEU A 77 15.74 -3.62 17.02
C LEU A 77 16.35 -2.86 15.85
N GLU A 78 16.87 -3.57 14.86
CA GLU A 78 17.48 -3.02 13.65
C GLU A 78 16.66 -3.40 12.41
N TYR A 79 16.31 -2.38 11.62
CA TYR A 79 15.77 -2.50 10.27
C TYR A 79 16.80 -2.01 9.27
N LYS A 80 17.21 -2.85 8.33
CA LYS A 80 18.06 -2.44 7.21
C LYS A 80 17.28 -1.59 6.21
N SER A 81 18.00 -0.81 5.40
CA SER A 81 17.42 -0.02 4.31
C SER A 81 16.59 -0.81 3.30
N THR A 82 16.77 -2.13 3.24
CA THR A 82 15.92 -3.02 2.44
C THR A 82 15.49 -4.22 3.28
N ILE A 83 14.18 -4.40 3.36
CA ILE A 83 13.53 -5.53 4.03
C ILE A 83 12.91 -6.40 2.96
N THR A 84 13.09 -7.71 3.05
CA THR A 84 12.51 -8.65 2.07
C THR A 84 11.88 -9.82 2.79
N GLY A 85 10.84 -10.40 2.20
CA GLY A 85 10.24 -11.62 2.74
C GLY A 85 9.14 -12.15 1.85
N VAL A 86 8.33 -13.02 2.43
CA VAL A 86 7.09 -13.52 1.85
C VAL A 86 5.95 -13.22 2.84
N ILE A 87 4.94 -12.50 2.38
CA ILE A 87 3.74 -12.15 3.14
C ILE A 87 2.56 -13.04 2.75
N SER A 88 1.78 -13.40 3.75
CA SER A 88 0.51 -14.11 3.66
C SER A 88 -0.37 -13.65 4.83
N PRO A 89 -1.71 -13.84 4.79
CA PRO A 89 -2.59 -13.39 5.86
C PRO A 89 -2.12 -13.88 7.24
N GLY A 90 -1.79 -12.95 8.13
CA GLY A 90 -1.31 -13.21 9.49
C GLY A 90 0.08 -13.87 9.60
N ARG A 91 0.84 -14.01 8.50
CA ARG A 91 2.18 -14.63 8.53
C ARG A 91 3.19 -13.98 7.57
N LEU A 92 4.34 -13.61 8.15
CA LEU A 92 5.57 -13.28 7.42
C LEU A 92 6.55 -14.44 7.50
N SER A 93 7.21 -14.75 6.39
CA SER A 93 8.22 -15.80 6.32
C SER A 93 9.41 -15.40 5.47
N ASN A 94 10.55 -16.06 5.67
CA ASN A 94 11.81 -15.75 5.00
C ASN A 94 12.21 -14.26 5.12
N LEU A 95 11.85 -13.64 6.25
CA LEU A 95 12.10 -12.22 6.50
C LEU A 95 13.61 -11.97 6.63
N LYS A 96 14.11 -10.99 5.90
CA LYS A 96 15.50 -10.51 5.95
C LYS A 96 15.49 -9.00 6.07
N GLY A 97 16.52 -8.47 6.73
CA GLY A 97 16.64 -7.03 6.96
C GLY A 97 15.98 -6.54 8.25
N VAL A 98 15.42 -7.44 9.06
CA VAL A 98 14.97 -7.15 10.43
C VAL A 98 15.75 -8.05 11.39
N SER A 99 16.34 -7.47 12.43
CA SER A 99 17.08 -8.23 13.44
C SER A 99 16.91 -7.63 14.82
N VAL A 100 16.82 -8.50 15.82
CA VAL A 100 16.84 -8.15 17.24
C VAL A 100 18.19 -8.56 17.82
N LYS A 101 18.84 -7.65 18.53
CA LYS A 101 20.07 -7.90 19.27
C LYS A 101 19.80 -7.77 20.76
N VAL A 102 20.06 -8.84 21.51
CA VAL A 102 19.97 -8.92 22.99
C VAL A 102 21.34 -8.74 23.63
#